data_AF-A0A925Z1I8-F1
#
_entry.id   AF-A0A925Z1I8-F1
#
_cell.length_a   1.000
_cell.length_b   1.000
_cell.length_c   1.000
_cell.angle_alpha   90.00
_cell.angle_beta   90.00
_cell.angle_gamma   90.00
#
_symmetry.space_group_name_H-M   'P 1'
#
loop_
_entity.id
_entity.type
_entity.pdbx_description
1 polymer ?
#
loop_
_entity_poly.entity_id
_entity_poly.type
_entity_poly.pdbx_seq_one_letter_code
_entity_poly.pdbx_strand_id
1 'polypeptide(L)'
;LAGCFILARIVVTSSFGKVLLAIRDAESRTRFLGYRVEHFKLVVFVLSAMMAGVAGALYVPQVGIINPSEFSPANSIEAVIWVAVGGRGTLVGAAVGAIAVNFMKSVFTTGALAPYWLFALGGLFIFVTLALPKGIVGTLQGVTFFRRKTLEKKSAMPQVAE
;
A
#
# COMPACT_ATOMS: atom_id res chain seq x y z
N LEU A 1 -10.24 9.94 5.74
CA LEU A 1 -9.86 8.90 4.75
C LEU A 1 -10.05 9.35 3.30
N ALA A 2 -11.25 9.76 2.87
CA ALA A 2 -11.51 10.18 1.48
C ALA A 2 -10.65 11.37 1.00
N GLY A 3 -10.53 12.44 1.79
CA GLY A 3 -9.68 13.59 1.44
C GLY A 3 -8.19 13.23 1.28
N CYS A 4 -7.65 12.45 2.22
CA CYS A 4 -6.28 11.92 2.14
C CYS A 4 -6.07 11.02 0.90
N PHE A 5 -7.04 10.19 0.57
CA PHE A 5 -7.00 9.33 -0.61
C PHE A 5 -7.01 10.12 -1.92
N ILE A 6 -7.87 11.14 -2.02
CA ILE A 6 -7.95 12.01 -3.21
C ILE A 6 -6.65 12.80 -3.39
N LEU A 7 -6.12 13.41 -2.31
CA LEU A 7 -4.84 14.12 -2.35
C LEU A 7 -3.71 13.21 -2.80
N ALA A 8 -3.59 12.03 -2.20
CA ALA A 8 -2.56 11.07 -2.57
C ALA A 8 -2.73 10.58 -4.03
N ARG A 9 -3.98 10.39 -4.49
CA ARG A 9 -4.26 10.02 -5.87
C ARG A 9 -3.79 11.09 -6.84
N ILE A 10 -4.13 12.36 -6.61
CA ILE A 10 -3.73 13.50 -7.45
C ILE A 10 -2.20 13.58 -7.54
N VAL A 11 -1.51 13.48 -6.40
CA VAL A 11 -0.04 13.54 -6.33
C VAL A 11 0.61 12.40 -7.11
N VAL A 12 0.12 11.17 -6.95
CA VAL A 12 0.66 9.98 -7.62
C VAL A 12 0.38 10.00 -9.13
N THR A 13 -0.77 10.53 -9.58
CA THR A 13 -1.11 10.62 -11.01
C THR A 13 -0.46 11.81 -11.72
N SER A 14 0.01 12.81 -10.97
CA SER A 14 0.67 14.00 -11.51
C SER A 14 2.06 13.69 -12.10
N SER A 15 2.62 14.65 -12.84
CA SER A 15 4.01 14.62 -13.31
C SER A 15 5.01 14.40 -12.16
N PHE A 16 4.69 14.89 -10.96
CA PHE A 16 5.48 14.65 -9.75
C PHE A 16 5.60 13.14 -9.44
N GLY A 17 4.49 12.40 -9.44
CA GLY A 17 4.48 10.95 -9.19
C GLY A 17 5.28 10.15 -10.21
N LYS A 18 5.31 10.59 -11.48
CA LYS A 18 6.15 9.97 -12.53
C LYS A 18 7.65 10.15 -12.25
N VAL A 19 8.06 11.32 -11.76
CA VAL A 19 9.44 11.57 -11.33
C VAL A 19 9.80 10.70 -10.12
N LEU A 20 8.88 10.51 -9.17
CA LEU A 20 9.09 9.60 -8.04
C LEU A 20 9.26 8.15 -8.46
N LEU A 21 8.50 7.68 -9.46
CA LEU A 21 8.69 6.36 -10.05
C LEU A 21 10.06 6.22 -10.70
N ALA A 22 10.52 7.25 -11.42
CA ALA A 22 11.86 7.27 -12.02
C ALA A 22 12.97 7.22 -10.95
N ILE A 23 12.81 7.99 -9.86
CA ILE A 23 13.73 7.98 -8.71
C ILE A 23 13.80 6.59 -8.08
N ARG A 24 12.65 5.92 -7.93
CA ARG A 24 12.56 4.56 -7.37
C ARG A 24 13.32 3.54 -8.21
N ASP A 25 13.26 3.66 -9.54
CA ASP A 25 13.87 2.69 -10.45
C ASP A 25 15.39 2.92 -10.59
N ALA A 26 15.83 4.16 -10.75
CA ALA A 26 17.26 4.50 -10.85
C ALA A 26 17.55 5.95 -10.42
N GLU A 27 17.80 6.16 -9.13
CA GLU A 27 18.12 7.46 -8.54
C GLU A 27 19.31 8.16 -9.24
N SER A 28 20.41 7.45 -9.48
CA SER A 28 21.58 8.03 -10.16
C SER A 28 21.22 8.55 -11.55
N ARG A 29 20.39 7.82 -12.30
CA ARG A 29 19.95 8.21 -13.65
C ARG A 29 19.05 9.44 -13.61
N THR A 30 18.14 9.53 -12.64
CA THR A 30 17.29 10.71 -12.47
C THR A 30 18.09 11.96 -12.10
N ARG A 31 19.15 11.80 -11.29
CA ARG A 31 20.07 12.91 -10.97
C ARG A 31 20.84 13.38 -12.22
N PHE A 32 21.29 12.47 -13.08
CA PHE A 32 21.95 12.84 -14.35
C PHE A 32 21.03 13.58 -15.33
N LEU A 33 19.71 13.36 -15.26
CA LEU A 33 18.71 14.10 -16.05
C LEU A 33 18.45 15.53 -15.53
N GLY A 34 19.17 15.98 -14.50
CA GLY A 34 19.05 17.34 -13.95
C GLY A 34 18.00 17.48 -12.85
N TYR A 35 17.36 16.39 -12.41
CA TYR A 35 16.41 16.43 -11.29
C TYR A 35 17.13 16.39 -9.93
N ARG A 36 16.77 17.31 -9.03
CA ARG A 36 17.22 17.32 -7.63
C ARG A 36 16.42 16.32 -6.79
N VAL A 37 16.87 15.06 -6.77
CA VAL A 37 16.18 13.93 -6.12
C VAL A 37 15.83 14.18 -4.65
N GLU A 38 16.67 14.91 -3.92
CA GLU A 38 16.51 15.21 -2.50
C GLU A 38 15.24 16.01 -2.23
N HIS A 39 14.92 16.96 -3.11
CA HIS A 39 13.73 17.80 -2.97
C HIS A 39 12.46 16.99 -3.16
N PHE A 40 12.44 16.08 -4.15
CA PHE A 40 11.29 15.21 -4.39
C PHE A 40 11.05 14.25 -3.21
N LYS A 41 12.13 13.70 -2.63
CA LYS A 41 12.06 12.83 -1.43
C LYS A 41 11.59 13.61 -0.20
N LEU A 42 12.10 14.82 0.02
CA LEU A 42 11.66 15.66 1.13
C LEU A 42 10.18 16.04 1.03
N VAL A 43 9.72 16.46 -0.15
CA VAL A 43 8.32 16.86 -0.36
C VAL A 43 7.38 15.69 -0.09
N VAL A 44 7.67 14.48 -0.59
CA VAL A 44 6.80 13.32 -0.34
C VAL A 44 6.85 12.87 1.11
N PHE A 45 8.01 12.98 1.76
CA PHE A 45 8.15 12.68 3.19
C PHE A 45 7.31 13.65 4.03
N VAL A 46 7.45 14.96 3.84
CA VAL A 46 6.68 15.99 4.55
C VAL A 46 5.19 15.81 4.31
N LEU A 47 4.76 15.58 3.07
CA LEU A 47 3.36 15.35 2.75
C LEU A 47 2.80 14.12 3.49
N SER A 48 3.56 13.02 3.54
CA SER A 48 3.15 11.81 4.26
C SER A 48 3.07 12.04 5.77
N ALA A 49 4.01 12.80 6.34
CA ALA A 49 4.03 13.16 7.75
C ALA A 49 2.85 14.06 8.13
N MET A 50 2.48 15.03 7.28
CA MET A 50 1.29 15.85 7.47
C MET A 50 0.01 15.00 7.48
N MET A 51 -0.11 14.06 6.56
CA MET A 51 -1.26 13.15 6.50
C MET A 51 -1.34 12.24 7.74
N ALA A 52 -0.20 11.70 8.18
CA ALA A 52 -0.12 10.89 9.39
C ALA A 52 -0.44 11.69 10.66
N GLY A 53 0.03 12.94 10.74
CA GLY A 53 -0.27 13.85 11.86
C GLY A 53 -1.75 14.19 11.95
N VAL A 54 -2.40 14.49 10.81
CA VAL A 54 -3.85 14.70 10.76
C VAL A 54 -4.61 13.43 11.17
N ALA A 55 -4.19 12.26 10.68
CA ALA A 55 -4.81 11.00 11.07
C ALA A 55 -4.71 10.74 12.58
N GLY A 56 -3.54 10.98 13.19
CA GLY A 56 -3.35 10.87 14.64
C GLY A 56 -4.19 11.87 15.43
N ALA A 57 -4.28 13.12 14.99
CA ALA A 57 -5.11 14.14 15.63
C ALA A 57 -6.60 13.77 15.63
N LEU A 58 -7.10 13.14 14.57
CA LEU A 58 -8.46 12.62 14.51
C LEU A 58 -8.66 11.34 15.34
N TYR A 59 -7.61 10.56 15.59
CA TYR A 59 -7.67 9.32 16.36
C TYR A 59 -7.90 9.57 17.86
N VAL A 60 -7.25 10.60 18.42
CA VAL A 60 -7.34 10.94 19.85
C VAL A 60 -8.77 11.12 20.37
N PRO A 61 -9.64 11.95 19.75
CA PRO A 61 -11.03 12.09 20.21
C PRO A 61 -11.89 10.84 19.96
N GLN A 62 -11.51 9.97 19.01
CA GLN A 62 -12.26 8.76 18.69
C GLN A 62 -12.07 7.68 19.76
N VAL A 63 -10.85 7.51 20.29
CA VAL A 63 -10.57 6.50 21.32
C VAL A 63 -10.97 7.00 22.71
N GLY A 64 -10.90 8.31 22.97
CA GLY A 64 -11.42 8.95 24.19
C GLY A 64 -10.73 8.55 25.50
N ILE A 65 -9.81 7.59 25.46
CA ILE A 65 -9.07 7.03 26.60
C ILE A 65 -7.59 7.00 26.22
N ILE A 66 -6.75 7.55 27.08
CA ILE A 66 -5.29 7.50 26.90
C ILE A 66 -4.80 6.18 27.50
N ASN A 67 -4.53 5.21 26.64
CA ASN A 67 -3.88 3.95 27.03
C ASN A 67 -2.44 3.95 26.51
N PRO A 68 -1.41 3.85 27.37
CA PRO A 68 -0.01 3.85 26.93
C PRO A 68 0.35 2.63 26.06
N SER A 69 -0.49 1.59 26.05
CA SER A 69 -0.38 0.44 25.14
C SER A 69 -0.56 0.82 23.66
N GLU A 70 -1.23 1.93 23.34
CA GLU A 70 -1.39 2.42 21.97
C GLU A 70 -0.07 2.91 21.35
N PHE A 71 0.91 3.29 22.18
CA PHE A 71 2.26 3.69 21.75
C PHE A 71 3.22 2.50 21.58
N SER A 72 2.71 1.27 21.69
CA SER A 72 3.52 0.07 21.49
C SER A 72 4.05 -0.02 20.05
N PRO A 73 5.32 -0.43 19.84
CA PRO A 73 5.89 -0.68 18.51
C PRO A 73 5.07 -1.66 17.66
N ALA A 74 4.29 -2.54 18.29
CA ALA A 74 3.41 -3.48 17.61
C ALA A 74 2.40 -2.78 16.68
N ASN A 75 1.86 -1.63 17.06
CA ASN A 75 0.88 -0.89 16.25
C ASN A 75 1.51 -0.31 14.98
N SER A 76 2.77 0.14 15.05
CA SER A 76 3.50 0.62 13.86
C SER A 76 3.80 -0.52 12.89
N ILE A 77 4.13 -1.71 13.40
CA ILE A 77 4.36 -2.91 12.57
C ILE A 77 3.05 -3.33 11.89
N GLU A 78 1.93 -3.29 12.61
CA GLU A 78 0.60 -3.59 12.05
C GLU A 78 0.28 -2.68 10.85
N ALA A 79 0.58 -1.38 10.95
CA ALA A 79 0.40 -0.44 9.84
C ALA A 79 1.24 -0.78 8.60
N VAL A 80 2.48 -1.24 8.79
CA VAL A 80 3.34 -1.72 7.68
C VAL A 80 2.72 -2.97 7.03
N ILE A 81 2.13 -3.85 7.84
CA ILE A 81 1.55 -5.10 7.37
C ILE A 81 0.28 -4.84 6.55
N TRP A 82 -0.55 -3.86 6.92
CA TRP A 82 -1.68 -3.43 6.09
C TRP A 82 -1.24 -3.08 4.66
N VAL A 83 -0.12 -2.35 4.53
CA VAL A 83 0.45 -1.98 3.21
C VAL A 83 1.07 -3.19 2.51
N ALA A 84 1.73 -4.09 3.22
CA ALA A 84 2.35 -5.29 2.64
C ALA A 84 1.28 -6.25 2.08
N VAL A 85 0.23 -6.52 2.84
CA VAL A 85 -0.94 -7.35 2.45
C VAL A 85 -1.65 -6.74 1.25
N GLY A 86 -1.91 -5.43 1.32
CA GLY A 86 -2.57 -4.69 0.25
C GLY A 86 -1.77 -4.57 -1.05
N GLY A 87 -0.46 -4.40 -0.92
CA GLY A 87 0.49 -4.19 -2.00
C GLY A 87 1.02 -2.74 -2.08
N ARG A 88 2.34 -2.59 -1.99
CA ARG A 88 3.08 -1.31 -2.00
C ARG A 88 2.97 -0.47 -3.29
N GLY A 89 2.38 -1.02 -4.36
CA GLY A 89 2.30 -0.38 -5.67
C GLY A 89 1.02 0.41 -5.91
N THR A 90 0.01 0.31 -5.04
CA THR A 90 -1.31 0.94 -5.26
C THR A 90 -1.87 1.53 -3.98
N LEU A 91 -2.47 2.72 -4.07
CA LEU A 91 -3.19 3.38 -2.98
C LEU A 91 -4.38 2.55 -2.49
N VAL A 92 -5.09 1.92 -3.44
CA VAL A 92 -6.25 1.06 -3.15
C VAL A 92 -5.83 -0.22 -2.43
N GLY A 93 -4.66 -0.77 -2.77
CA GLY A 93 -4.07 -1.92 -2.09
C GLY A 93 -3.97 -1.71 -0.60
N ALA A 94 -3.33 -0.63 -0.16
CA ALA A 94 -3.18 -0.32 1.26
C ALA A 94 -4.53 -0.21 2.01
N ALA A 95 -5.56 0.38 1.38
CA ALA A 95 -6.89 0.47 1.97
C ALA A 95 -7.56 -0.91 2.13
N VAL A 96 -7.47 -1.76 1.11
CA VAL A 96 -8.00 -3.14 1.15
C VAL A 96 -7.25 -3.97 2.18
N GLY A 97 -5.92 -3.85 2.26
CA GLY A 97 -5.09 -4.53 3.24
C GLY A 97 -5.41 -4.12 4.68
N ALA A 98 -5.63 -2.82 4.92
CA ALA A 98 -6.07 -2.33 6.22
C ALA A 98 -7.42 -2.93 6.63
N ILE A 99 -8.41 -2.93 5.73
CA ILE A 99 -9.73 -3.51 6.01
C ILE A 99 -9.62 -5.01 6.28
N ALA A 100 -8.90 -5.75 5.44
CA ALA A 100 -8.76 -7.20 5.57
C ALA A 100 -8.05 -7.61 6.86
N VAL A 101 -6.93 -6.96 7.20
CA VAL A 101 -6.18 -7.26 8.42
C VAL A 101 -6.97 -6.84 9.66
N ASN A 102 -7.66 -5.69 9.62
CA ASN A 102 -8.48 -5.25 10.75
C ASN A 102 -9.70 -6.16 10.96
N PHE A 103 -10.31 -6.66 9.89
CA PHE A 103 -11.38 -7.66 9.96
C PHE A 103 -10.86 -8.98 10.56
N MET A 104 -9.69 -9.43 10.12
CA MET A 104 -9.03 -10.62 10.67
C MET A 104 -8.69 -10.41 12.16
N LYS A 105 -8.23 -9.22 12.55
CA LYS A 105 -7.98 -8.85 13.96
C LYS A 105 -9.26 -8.96 14.77
N SER A 106 -10.36 -8.39 14.27
CA SER A 106 -11.65 -8.43 14.95
C SER A 106 -12.17 -9.86 15.13
N VAL A 107 -12.09 -10.69 14.09
CA VAL A 107 -12.53 -12.10 14.15
C VAL A 107 -11.64 -12.92 15.11
N PHE A 108 -10.32 -12.77 15.05
CA PHE A 108 -9.40 -13.52 15.92
C PHE A 108 -9.43 -13.06 17.38
N THR A 109 -9.67 -11.77 17.62
CA THR A 109 -9.74 -11.19 18.99
C THR A 109 -11.07 -11.53 19.69
N THR A 110 -12.09 -11.96 18.94
CA THR A 110 -13.39 -12.40 19.51
C THR A 110 -13.31 -13.79 20.18
N GLY A 111 -12.21 -14.54 20.00
CA GLY A 111 -11.97 -15.83 20.64
C GLY A 111 -10.86 -15.81 21.70
N ALA A 112 -10.59 -16.96 22.34
CA ALA A 112 -9.57 -17.15 23.39
C ALA A 112 -8.10 -17.01 22.92
N LEU A 113 -7.86 -16.55 21.68
CA LEU A 113 -6.57 -16.52 21.00
C LEU A 113 -5.94 -15.12 20.92
N ALA A 114 -6.48 -14.13 21.63
CA ALA A 114 -5.96 -12.76 21.69
C ALA A 114 -4.43 -12.65 21.95
N PRO A 115 -3.79 -13.48 22.82
CA PRO A 115 -2.33 -13.38 23.01
C PRO A 115 -1.52 -13.87 21.80
N TYR A 116 -2.08 -14.74 20.96
CA TYR A 116 -1.39 -15.31 19.81
C TYR A 116 -1.52 -14.47 18.53
N TRP A 117 -2.31 -13.38 18.58
CA TRP A 117 -2.51 -12.51 17.44
C TRP A 117 -1.20 -11.98 16.86
N LEU A 118 -0.23 -11.57 17.69
CA LEU A 118 1.07 -11.07 17.21
C LEU A 118 1.84 -12.13 16.41
N PHE A 119 1.79 -13.40 16.83
CA PHE A 119 2.41 -14.50 16.10
C PHE A 119 1.70 -14.76 14.77
N ALA A 120 0.37 -14.71 14.76
CA ALA A 120 -0.42 -14.82 13.52
C ALA A 120 -0.15 -13.65 12.57
N LEU A 121 0.00 -12.42 13.10
CA LEU A 121 0.33 -11.21 12.35
C LEU A 121 1.71 -11.32 11.69
N GLY A 122 2.72 -11.78 12.44
CA GLY A 122 4.06 -12.03 11.92
C GLY A 122 4.09 -13.15 10.87
N GLY A 123 3.37 -14.24 11.13
CA GLY A 123 3.21 -15.33 10.16
C GLY A 123 2.53 -14.89 8.87
N LEU A 124 1.46 -14.08 8.98
CA LEU A 124 0.77 -13.49 7.83
C LEU A 124 1.71 -12.58 7.03
N PHE A 125 2.51 -11.76 7.70
CA PHE A 125 3.49 -10.89 7.04
C PHE A 125 4.52 -11.69 6.24
N ILE A 126 5.11 -12.73 6.83
CA ILE A 126 6.06 -13.62 6.16
C ILE A 126 5.39 -14.32 4.98
N PHE A 127 4.19 -14.87 5.19
CA PHE A 127 3.44 -15.56 4.13
C PHE A 127 3.15 -14.65 2.95
N VAL A 128 2.64 -13.43 3.19
CA VAL A 128 2.32 -12.47 2.14
C VAL A 128 3.57 -11.99 1.41
N THR A 129 4.66 -11.71 2.13
CA THR A 129 5.90 -11.24 1.50
C THR A 129 6.58 -12.31 0.64
N LEU A 130 6.49 -13.59 1.04
CA LEU A 130 7.05 -14.72 0.29
C LEU A 130 6.15 -15.18 -0.85
N ALA A 131 4.85 -15.39 -0.60
CA ALA A 131 3.93 -15.94 -1.59
C ALA A 131 3.34 -14.89 -2.54
N LEU A 132 3.24 -13.62 -2.10
CA LEU A 132 2.57 -12.53 -2.83
C LEU A 132 3.43 -11.25 -2.80
N PRO A 133 4.63 -11.22 -3.44
CA PRO A 133 5.57 -10.09 -3.35
C PRO A 133 5.05 -8.77 -3.96
N LYS A 134 3.95 -8.81 -4.72
CA LYS A 134 3.25 -7.62 -5.25
C LYS A 134 2.00 -7.24 -4.42
N GLY A 135 1.68 -7.98 -3.36
CA GLY A 135 0.45 -7.88 -2.57
C GLY A 135 -0.78 -8.39 -3.31
N ILE A 136 -1.92 -8.39 -2.62
CA ILE A 136 -3.20 -8.89 -3.15
C ILE A 136 -3.62 -8.11 -4.42
N VAL A 137 -3.56 -6.77 -4.38
CA VAL A 137 -4.01 -5.93 -5.50
C VAL A 137 -3.01 -5.97 -6.67
N GLY A 138 -1.71 -6.07 -6.39
CA GLY A 138 -0.69 -6.20 -7.44
C GLY A 138 -0.74 -7.54 -8.16
N THR A 139 -1.18 -8.61 -7.48
CA THR A 139 -1.39 -9.94 -8.08
C THR A 139 -2.64 -9.94 -8.96
N LEU A 140 -3.74 -9.36 -8.49
CA LEU A 140 -4.97 -9.21 -9.28
C LEU A 140 -4.74 -8.40 -10.55
N GLN A 141 -4.03 -7.26 -10.49
CA GLN A 141 -3.71 -6.46 -11.68
C GLN A 141 -2.78 -7.20 -12.67
N GLY A 142 -1.84 -8.01 -12.16
CA GLY A 142 -0.98 -8.86 -13.00
C GLY A 142 -1.77 -9.91 -13.79
N VAL A 143 -2.81 -10.49 -13.18
CA VAL A 143 -3.71 -11.46 -13.83
C VAL A 143 -4.59 -10.77 -14.89
N THR A 144 -5.11 -9.57 -14.61
CA THR A 144 -5.93 -8.82 -15.58
C THR A 144 -5.12 -8.34 -16.78
N PHE A 145 -3.85 -7.97 -16.57
CA PHE A 145 -2.95 -7.56 -17.65
C PHE A 145 -2.60 -8.72 -18.60
N PHE A 146 -2.37 -9.92 -18.05
CA PHE A 146 -2.18 -11.14 -18.85
C PHE A 146 -3.42 -11.47 -19.69
N ARG A 147 -4.61 -11.37 -19.08
CA ARG A 147 -5.88 -11.67 -19.77
C ARG A 147 -6.21 -10.68 -20.89
N ARG A 148 -5.79 -9.42 -20.77
CA ARG A 148 -5.96 -8.39 -21.83
C ARG A 148 -5.06 -8.65 -23.03
N LYS A 149 -3.80 -9.04 -22.82
CA LYS A 149 -2.88 -9.47 -23.92
C LYS A 149 -3.40 -10.69 -24.68
N THR A 150 -4.05 -11.64 -23.99
CA THR A 150 -4.62 -12.84 -24.64
C THR A 150 -5.85 -12.50 -25.50
N LEU A 151 -6.69 -11.55 -25.09
CA LEU A 151 -7.85 -11.11 -25.86
C LEU A 151 -7.46 -10.26 -27.08
N GLU A 152 -6.44 -9.40 -26.94
CA GLU A 152 -5.91 -8.59 -28.04
C GLU A 152 -5.22 -9.45 -29.10
N LYS A 153 -4.44 -10.47 -28.68
CA LYS A 153 -3.82 -11.45 -29.59
C LYS A 153 -4.86 -12.30 -30.34
N LYS A 154 -6.01 -12.62 -29.71
CA LYS A 154 -7.09 -13.39 -30.35
C LYS A 154 -7.87 -12.56 -31.38
N SER A 155 -7.97 -11.24 -31.18
CA SER A 155 -8.62 -10.31 -32.13
C SER A 155 -7.71 -9.93 -33.32
N ALA A 156 -6.39 -10.08 -33.19
CA ALA A 156 -5.41 -9.74 -34.22
C ALA A 156 -5.02 -10.90 -35.14
N MET A 157 -5.71 -12.05 -35.06
CA MET A 157 -5.56 -13.14 -36.02
C MET A 157 -6.68 -12.99 -37.06
N PRO A 158 -6.44 -12.32 -38.20
CA PRO A 158 -7.42 -12.26 -39.27
C PRO A 158 -7.73 -13.68 -39.74
N GLN A 159 -9.03 -13.92 -39.99
CA GLN A 159 -9.59 -15.07 -40.69
C GLN A 159 -9.08 -15.12 -42.15
N VAL A 160 -7.78 -15.32 -42.35
CA VAL A 160 -7.24 -15.67 -43.66
C VAL A 160 -7.30 -17.18 -43.78
N ALA A 161 -8.51 -17.67 -44.03
CA ALA A 161 -8.79 -19.04 -44.46
C ALA A 161 -10.11 -19.03 -45.21
N GLU A 162 -10.10 -18.47 -46.41
CA GLU A 162 -10.83 -18.94 -47.60
C GLU A 162 -10.18 -18.36 -48.85
#